data_AF-A0A9W8HTG1-F1
#
_entry.id   AF-A0A9W8HTG1-F1
#
_cell.length_a   1.000
_cell.length_b   1.000
_cell.length_c   1.000
_cell.angle_alpha   90.00
_cell.angle_beta   90.00
_cell.angle_gamma   90.00
#
_symmetry.space_group_name_H-M   'P 1'
#
loop_
_entity.id
_entity.type
_entity.pdbx_description
1 polymer ?
#
loop_
_entity_poly.entity_id
_entity_poly.type
_entity_poly.pdbx_seq_one_letter_code
_entity_poly.pdbx_strand_id
1 'polypeptide(L)'
;MVALVRNKELDGIRSTIRQVDDRFNRNYNYPYVLLNDEDFTSEFKEKVRAITTAPVYFGKLPNEHWGLSPHVTEEKVKEALERNRDRYIYGGSYSYRLMCRYQSGFIHKHPLLKDLDYYWRIEPDVKYFCDLPYDPFRYMRDKGLVYGYTISPMEKPETVESLWDTTRAWMMENQELLPEESFIQWVVNEKAKYTMCHFWSNFEIVDLSFYRSEAYESFFQYLDRAGGFFYERWGDAPVHSIAAAILLRKDQIHWFEDVGYHHPGYTHCPRKPEMSARCICSGSSNYMYRSMCKRRFDKVGDIPKSQALILAQTPEIK
;
A
#
# COMPACT_ATOMS: atom_id res chain seq x y z
N MET A 1 13.37 -5.89 2.55
CA MET A 1 12.04 -6.28 2.02
C MET A 1 11.18 -6.77 3.16
N VAL A 2 9.87 -6.52 3.13
CA VAL A 2 8.94 -6.89 4.21
C VAL A 2 7.71 -7.58 3.62
N ALA A 3 7.25 -8.65 4.25
CA ALA A 3 6.03 -9.35 3.86
C ALA A 3 5.18 -9.69 5.09
N LEU A 4 3.87 -9.52 4.99
CA LEU A 4 2.90 -10.15 5.88
C LEU A 4 2.38 -11.41 5.18
N VAL A 5 2.62 -12.59 5.76
CA VAL A 5 2.39 -13.87 5.08
C VAL A 5 2.06 -14.98 6.07
N ARG A 6 1.15 -15.88 5.70
CA ARG A 6 0.75 -17.03 6.54
C ARG A 6 1.58 -18.26 6.21
N ASN A 7 1.63 -19.19 7.16
CA ASN A 7 2.33 -20.48 6.98
C ASN A 7 1.91 -21.23 5.69
N LYS A 8 0.63 -21.18 5.33
CA LYS A 8 0.07 -21.84 4.13
C LYS A 8 0.50 -21.22 2.79
N GLU A 9 1.07 -20.02 2.81
CA GLU A 9 1.51 -19.26 1.63
C GLU A 9 3.02 -19.47 1.34
N LEU A 10 3.64 -20.49 1.97
CA LEU A 10 5.07 -20.79 1.91
C LEU A 10 5.63 -20.86 0.48
N ASP A 11 4.97 -21.59 -0.41
CA ASP A 11 5.48 -21.75 -1.78
C ASP A 11 5.38 -20.45 -2.58
N GLY A 12 4.29 -19.71 -2.38
CA GLY A 12 4.07 -18.40 -3.01
C GLY A 12 5.14 -17.38 -2.60
N ILE A 13 5.44 -17.26 -1.31
CA ILE A 13 6.46 -16.31 -0.83
C ILE A 13 7.89 -16.75 -1.21
N ARG A 14 8.18 -18.07 -1.24
CA ARG A 14 9.49 -18.56 -1.72
C ARG A 14 9.69 -18.25 -3.20
N SER A 15 8.64 -18.39 -4.01
CA SER A 15 8.65 -17.97 -5.42
C SER A 15 8.91 -16.47 -5.56
N THR A 16 8.30 -15.64 -4.70
CA THR A 16 8.55 -14.18 -4.69
C THR A 16 10.00 -13.87 -4.30
N ILE A 17 10.51 -14.42 -3.20
CA ILE A 17 11.88 -14.20 -2.72
C ILE A 17 12.90 -14.58 -3.80
N ARG A 18 12.74 -15.75 -4.43
CA ARG A 18 13.64 -16.19 -5.51
C ARG A 18 13.68 -15.17 -6.65
N GLN A 19 12.52 -14.69 -7.08
CA GLN A 19 12.45 -13.70 -8.15
C GLN A 19 13.08 -12.36 -7.72
N VAL A 20 12.82 -11.88 -6.51
CA VAL A 20 13.44 -10.64 -5.99
C VAL A 20 14.97 -10.78 -5.93
N ASP A 21 15.48 -11.91 -5.45
CA ASP A 21 16.93 -12.19 -5.44
C ASP A 21 17.51 -12.23 -6.85
N ASP A 22 16.89 -12.96 -7.79
CA ASP A 22 17.37 -13.10 -9.16
C ASP A 22 17.44 -11.74 -9.89
N ARG A 23 16.41 -10.90 -9.71
CA ARG A 23 16.25 -9.61 -10.38
C ARG A 23 17.02 -8.46 -9.74
N PHE A 24 17.27 -8.52 -8.44
CA PHE A 24 17.77 -7.38 -7.67
C PHE A 24 18.66 -7.81 -6.49
N ASN A 25 18.08 -8.54 -5.53
CA ASN A 25 18.62 -8.56 -4.18
C ASN A 25 19.88 -9.41 -4.03
N ARG A 26 20.21 -10.29 -4.99
CA ARG A 26 21.51 -10.99 -5.02
C ARG A 26 22.72 -10.03 -5.05
N ASN A 27 22.53 -8.82 -5.57
CA ASN A 27 23.61 -7.82 -5.72
C ASN A 27 23.76 -6.92 -4.48
N TYR A 28 22.74 -6.83 -3.63
CA TYR A 28 22.67 -5.84 -2.54
C TYR A 28 22.47 -6.45 -1.15
N ASN A 29 21.94 -7.68 -1.08
CA ASN A 29 21.79 -8.49 0.12
C ASN A 29 21.00 -7.80 1.26
N TYR A 30 19.95 -7.05 0.91
CA TYR A 30 19.04 -6.47 1.90
C TYR A 30 18.27 -7.57 2.64
N PRO A 31 17.93 -7.37 3.92
CA PRO A 31 17.25 -8.38 4.72
C PRO A 31 15.78 -8.56 4.29
N TYR A 32 15.26 -9.77 4.50
CA TYR A 32 13.84 -10.09 4.46
C TYR A 32 13.27 -10.10 5.88
N VAL A 33 12.20 -9.35 6.11
CA VAL A 33 11.40 -9.40 7.34
C VAL A 33 10.05 -10.01 7.01
N LEU A 34 9.78 -11.21 7.51
CA LEU A 34 8.51 -11.90 7.31
C LEU A 34 7.71 -11.83 8.61
N LEU A 35 6.48 -11.34 8.50
CA LEU A 35 5.56 -11.11 9.60
C LEU A 35 4.33 -12.01 9.45
N ASN A 36 3.76 -12.46 10.56
CA ASN A 36 2.58 -13.33 10.59
C ASN A 36 1.79 -13.11 11.89
N ASP A 37 0.47 -13.20 11.84
CA ASP A 37 -0.40 -13.15 13.02
C ASP A 37 -0.26 -14.42 13.89
N GLU A 38 0.24 -15.51 13.30
CA GLU A 38 0.60 -16.74 13.99
C GLU A 38 2.13 -16.95 14.07
N ASP A 39 2.55 -17.91 14.90
CA ASP A 39 3.94 -18.36 14.89
C ASP A 39 4.28 -19.07 13.57
N PHE A 40 5.40 -18.68 12.96
CA PHE A 40 5.93 -19.40 11.81
C PHE A 40 6.42 -20.80 12.19
N THR A 41 6.02 -21.81 11.43
CA THR A 41 6.46 -23.19 11.65
C THR A 41 7.95 -23.36 11.38
N SER A 42 8.56 -24.40 11.96
CA SER A 42 9.98 -24.74 11.68
C SER A 42 10.21 -24.99 10.21
N GLU A 43 9.30 -25.72 9.55
CA GLU A 43 9.34 -25.98 8.11
C GLU A 43 9.35 -24.67 7.30
N PHE A 44 8.48 -23.71 7.65
CA PHE A 44 8.43 -22.42 6.96
C PHE A 44 9.77 -21.69 7.06
N LYS A 45 10.31 -21.59 8.29
CA LYS A 45 11.58 -20.90 8.55
C LYS A 45 12.76 -21.55 7.80
N GLU A 46 12.82 -22.88 7.82
CA GLU A 46 13.86 -23.66 7.14
C GLU A 46 13.80 -23.48 5.61
N LYS A 47 12.63 -23.71 5.00
CA LYS A 47 12.45 -23.64 3.56
C LYS A 47 12.63 -22.23 2.98
N VAL A 48 12.30 -21.19 3.75
CA VAL A 48 12.59 -19.80 3.36
C VAL A 48 14.09 -19.53 3.43
N ARG A 49 14.78 -19.87 4.52
CA ARG A 49 16.23 -19.66 4.63
C ARG A 49 17.02 -20.42 3.56
N ALA A 50 16.54 -21.58 3.13
CA ALA A 50 17.20 -22.38 2.09
C ALA A 50 17.15 -21.74 0.68
N ILE A 51 16.27 -20.75 0.43
CA ILE A 51 16.09 -20.16 -0.91
C ILE A 51 16.92 -18.87 -1.10
N THR A 52 17.44 -18.24 -0.05
CA THR A 52 18.13 -16.95 -0.12
C THR A 52 19.39 -16.93 0.73
N THR A 53 20.39 -16.15 0.32
CA THR A 53 21.58 -15.86 1.13
C THR A 53 21.42 -14.61 1.99
N ALA A 54 20.36 -13.82 1.76
CA ALA A 54 20.09 -12.62 2.53
C ALA A 54 19.62 -12.96 3.95
N PRO A 55 19.90 -12.12 4.95
CA PRO A 55 19.38 -12.31 6.30
C PRO A 55 17.84 -12.36 6.29
N VAL A 56 17.27 -13.33 7.01
CA VAL A 56 15.81 -13.47 7.14
C VAL A 56 15.39 -13.42 8.60
N TYR A 57 14.52 -12.46 8.92
CA TYR A 57 13.91 -12.28 10.23
C TYR A 57 12.44 -12.68 10.18
N PHE A 58 11.98 -13.36 11.22
CA PHE A 58 10.60 -13.82 11.36
C PHE A 58 9.99 -13.15 12.59
N GLY A 59 8.91 -12.40 12.42
CA GLY A 59 8.21 -11.70 13.48
C GLY A 59 6.76 -12.17 13.61
N LYS A 60 6.29 -12.30 14.84
CA LYS A 60 4.86 -12.46 15.14
C LYS A 60 4.27 -11.09 15.42
N LEU A 61 3.07 -10.83 14.91
CA LEU A 61 2.39 -9.57 15.17
C LEU A 61 2.05 -9.43 16.66
N PRO A 62 2.25 -8.23 17.26
CA PRO A 62 1.68 -7.94 18.57
C PRO A 62 0.15 -8.07 18.53
N ASN A 63 -0.44 -8.67 19.58
CA ASN A 63 -1.88 -8.95 19.62
C ASN A 63 -2.71 -7.66 19.53
N GLU A 64 -2.22 -6.57 20.12
CA GLU A 64 -2.82 -5.24 20.09
C GLU A 64 -2.90 -4.63 18.68
N HIS A 65 -2.06 -5.10 17.75
CA HIS A 65 -2.02 -4.64 16.36
C HIS A 65 -2.86 -5.53 15.42
N TRP A 66 -3.26 -6.73 15.87
CA TRP A 66 -4.06 -7.70 15.10
C TRP A 66 -5.36 -8.06 15.83
N GLY A 67 -6.25 -7.08 15.91
CA GLY A 67 -7.54 -7.22 16.58
C GLY A 67 -8.50 -6.10 16.21
N LEU A 68 -9.67 -6.13 16.83
CA LEU A 68 -10.68 -5.08 16.69
C LEU A 68 -10.15 -3.73 17.19
N SER A 69 -10.56 -2.67 16.52
CA SER A 69 -10.48 -1.33 17.09
C SER A 69 -11.32 -1.26 18.37
N PRO A 70 -10.85 -0.59 19.44
CA PRO A 70 -11.65 -0.41 20.65
C PRO A 70 -12.90 0.47 20.43
N HIS A 71 -13.02 1.10 19.26
CA HIS A 71 -14.15 1.94 18.88
C HIS A 71 -15.23 1.20 18.08
N VAL A 72 -15.07 -0.11 17.84
CA VAL A 72 -16.05 -0.94 17.14
C VAL A 72 -16.59 -2.06 18.01
N THR A 73 -17.81 -2.55 17.70
CA THR A 73 -18.42 -3.66 18.43
C THR A 73 -18.53 -4.91 17.56
N GLU A 74 -18.30 -6.08 18.15
CA GLU A 74 -18.35 -7.37 17.45
C GLU A 74 -19.67 -7.60 16.72
N GLU A 75 -20.79 -7.19 17.33
CA GLU A 75 -22.13 -7.37 16.75
C GLU A 75 -22.27 -6.61 15.43
N LYS A 76 -21.89 -5.33 15.40
CA LYS A 76 -21.96 -4.51 14.18
C LYS A 76 -21.00 -5.01 13.11
N VAL A 77 -19.83 -5.49 13.50
CA VAL A 77 -18.88 -6.11 12.56
C VAL A 77 -19.46 -7.38 11.95
N LYS A 78 -20.08 -8.25 12.76
CA LYS A 78 -20.74 -9.48 12.28
C LYS A 78 -21.87 -9.16 11.30
N GLU A 79 -22.72 -8.18 11.60
CA GLU A 79 -23.78 -7.73 10.70
C GLU A 79 -23.23 -7.18 9.38
N ALA A 80 -22.15 -6.38 9.44
CA ALA A 80 -21.49 -5.85 8.25
C ALA A 80 -20.87 -6.97 7.40
N LEU A 81 -20.22 -7.95 8.01
CA LEU A 81 -19.65 -9.11 7.32
C LEU A 81 -20.72 -9.90 6.58
N GLU A 82 -21.86 -10.15 7.22
CA GLU A 82 -22.96 -10.88 6.60
C GLU A 82 -23.57 -10.10 5.44
N ARG A 83 -23.86 -8.81 5.65
CA ARG A 83 -24.40 -7.91 4.61
C ARG A 83 -23.49 -7.81 3.39
N ASN A 84 -22.18 -7.83 3.61
CA ASN A 84 -21.18 -7.61 2.57
C ASN A 84 -20.67 -8.91 1.92
N ARG A 85 -21.01 -10.09 2.48
CA ARG A 85 -20.49 -11.40 2.09
C ARG A 85 -20.44 -11.62 0.57
N ASP A 86 -21.54 -11.33 -0.09
CA ASP A 86 -21.73 -11.57 -1.53
C ASP A 86 -21.66 -10.30 -2.38
N ARG A 87 -21.43 -9.12 -1.76
CA ARG A 87 -21.36 -7.84 -2.47
C ARG A 87 -20.05 -7.68 -3.24
N TYR A 88 -18.95 -8.23 -2.72
CA TYR A 88 -17.61 -8.07 -3.31
C TYR A 88 -16.59 -9.07 -2.73
N ILE A 89 -15.44 -9.18 -3.39
CA ILE A 89 -14.33 -10.04 -2.95
C ILE A 89 -13.92 -9.71 -1.50
N TYR A 90 -13.76 -10.75 -0.69
CA TYR A 90 -13.48 -10.66 0.76
C TYR A 90 -14.56 -9.94 1.57
N GLY A 91 -15.76 -9.73 1.04
CA GLY A 91 -16.83 -9.00 1.71
C GLY A 91 -17.20 -9.56 3.09
N GLY A 92 -17.23 -10.88 3.24
CA GLY A 92 -17.45 -11.58 4.50
C GLY A 92 -16.19 -12.03 5.23
N SER A 93 -15.00 -11.56 4.83
CA SER A 93 -13.74 -11.97 5.44
C SER A 93 -13.36 -11.05 6.60
N TYR A 94 -13.34 -11.60 7.81
CA TYR A 94 -12.90 -10.90 9.01
C TYR A 94 -11.37 -10.70 9.03
N SER A 95 -10.59 -11.76 8.76
CA SER A 95 -9.13 -11.68 8.74
C SER A 95 -8.59 -10.73 7.67
N TYR A 96 -9.31 -10.56 6.55
CA TYR A 96 -8.94 -9.55 5.55
C TYR A 96 -9.07 -8.12 6.09
N ARG A 97 -10.05 -7.84 6.94
CA ARG A 97 -10.21 -6.52 7.58
C ARG A 97 -9.08 -6.23 8.57
N LEU A 98 -8.70 -7.23 9.34
CA LEU A 98 -7.53 -7.15 10.22
C LEU A 98 -6.25 -6.88 9.42
N MET A 99 -6.07 -7.57 8.29
CA MET A 99 -4.95 -7.34 7.39
C MET A 99 -4.90 -5.91 6.86
N CYS A 100 -6.02 -5.40 6.31
CA CYS A 100 -6.08 -4.01 5.81
C CYS A 100 -5.76 -3.00 6.91
N ARG A 101 -6.34 -3.18 8.11
CA ARG A 101 -6.06 -2.31 9.26
C ARG A 101 -4.59 -2.38 9.68
N TYR A 102 -4.01 -3.58 9.73
CA TYR A 102 -2.61 -3.80 10.09
C TYR A 102 -1.65 -3.09 9.14
N GLN A 103 -1.84 -3.29 7.84
CA GLN A 103 -1.03 -2.63 6.80
C GLN A 103 -1.17 -1.11 6.89
N SER A 104 -2.39 -0.62 7.15
CA SER A 104 -2.67 0.82 7.24
C SER A 104 -1.99 1.52 8.42
N GLY A 105 -1.91 0.88 9.59
CA GLY A 105 -1.59 1.61 10.83
C GLY A 105 -0.54 1.00 11.74
N PHE A 106 -0.06 -0.20 11.45
CA PHE A 106 0.76 -0.97 12.40
C PHE A 106 2.02 -1.61 11.82
N ILE A 107 2.13 -1.76 10.49
CA ILE A 107 3.32 -2.38 9.88
C ILE A 107 4.61 -1.67 10.31
N HIS A 108 4.68 -0.34 10.19
CA HIS A 108 5.84 0.48 10.53
C HIS A 108 6.17 0.51 12.03
N LYS A 109 5.24 0.05 12.88
CA LYS A 109 5.39 -0.05 14.34
C LYS A 109 5.95 -1.40 14.80
N HIS A 110 6.04 -2.39 13.91
CA HIS A 110 6.58 -3.68 14.29
C HIS A 110 8.05 -3.55 14.73
N PRO A 111 8.49 -4.18 15.84
CA PRO A 111 9.84 -4.01 16.37
C PRO A 111 10.97 -4.26 15.37
N LEU A 112 10.80 -5.24 14.46
CA LEU A 112 11.77 -5.55 13.39
C LEU A 112 11.91 -4.45 12.32
N LEU A 113 11.01 -3.47 12.28
CA LEU A 113 11.06 -2.33 11.36
C LEU A 113 11.58 -1.06 12.05
N LYS A 114 11.73 -1.05 13.38
CA LYS A 114 12.05 0.13 14.18
C LYS A 114 13.27 0.89 13.64
N ASP A 115 14.33 0.17 13.30
CA ASP A 115 15.61 0.74 12.88
C ASP A 115 15.78 0.78 11.35
N LEU A 116 14.67 0.65 10.60
CA LEU A 116 14.65 0.79 9.15
C LEU A 116 14.15 2.18 8.75
N ASP A 117 14.79 2.77 7.74
CA ASP A 117 14.33 4.00 7.08
C ASP A 117 13.32 3.71 5.98
N TYR A 118 13.59 2.70 5.14
CA TYR A 118 12.71 2.31 4.04
C TYR A 118 12.27 0.86 4.18
N TYR A 119 11.07 0.57 3.66
CA TYR A 119 10.68 -0.81 3.38
C TYR A 119 10.19 -0.95 1.95
N TRP A 120 10.37 -2.16 1.41
CA TRP A 120 9.77 -2.60 0.15
C TRP A 120 8.83 -3.76 0.48
N ARG A 121 7.52 -3.54 0.31
CA ARG A 121 6.51 -4.58 0.46
C ARG A 121 6.61 -5.62 -0.64
N ILE A 122 6.62 -6.88 -0.23
CA ILE A 122 6.48 -8.02 -1.14
C ILE A 122 5.34 -8.91 -0.65
N GLU A 123 4.63 -9.55 -1.58
CA GLU A 123 3.55 -10.49 -1.28
C GLU A 123 3.83 -11.87 -1.89
N PRO A 124 3.22 -12.95 -1.36
CA PRO A 124 3.22 -14.24 -2.05
C PRO A 124 2.57 -14.13 -3.43
N ASP A 125 2.95 -15.04 -4.34
CA ASP A 125 2.31 -15.23 -5.65
C ASP A 125 2.39 -14.05 -6.62
N VAL A 126 3.38 -13.17 -6.44
CA VAL A 126 3.70 -12.08 -7.38
C VAL A 126 4.79 -12.48 -8.37
N LYS A 127 4.96 -11.69 -9.44
CA LYS A 127 6.05 -11.86 -10.40
C LYS A 127 6.88 -10.59 -10.56
N TYR A 128 8.19 -10.78 -10.62
CA TYR A 128 9.16 -9.73 -10.99
C TYR A 128 9.81 -10.09 -12.32
N PHE A 129 9.56 -9.27 -13.34
CA PHE A 129 9.90 -9.59 -14.71
C PHE A 129 11.24 -9.03 -15.18
N CYS A 130 11.75 -7.99 -14.53
CA CYS A 130 12.86 -7.19 -15.04
C CYS A 130 14.02 -7.17 -14.07
N ASP A 131 15.24 -7.25 -14.58
CA ASP A 131 16.44 -7.04 -13.77
C ASP A 131 16.61 -5.56 -13.42
N LEU A 132 16.96 -5.27 -12.16
CA LEU A 132 17.19 -3.93 -11.62
C LEU A 132 18.69 -3.71 -11.38
N PRO A 133 19.38 -2.94 -12.24
CA PRO A 133 20.83 -2.76 -12.16
C PRO A 133 21.28 -1.69 -11.16
N TYR A 134 20.37 -1.18 -10.33
CA TYR A 134 20.64 -0.13 -9.34
C TYR A 134 19.94 -0.49 -8.03
N ASP A 135 20.23 0.27 -6.98
CA ASP A 135 19.63 0.13 -5.65
C ASP A 135 18.40 1.04 -5.51
N PRO A 136 17.16 0.50 -5.50
CA PRO A 136 15.96 1.32 -5.38
C PRO A 136 15.86 2.06 -4.05
N PHE A 137 16.40 1.52 -2.95
CA PHE A 137 16.38 2.20 -1.66
C PHE A 137 17.30 3.42 -1.66
N ARG A 138 18.53 3.27 -2.18
CA ARG A 138 19.43 4.42 -2.37
C ARG A 138 18.85 5.42 -3.35
N TYR A 139 18.24 4.96 -4.46
CA TYR A 139 17.59 5.85 -5.41
C TYR A 139 16.49 6.69 -4.75
N MET A 140 15.63 6.07 -3.93
CA MET A 140 14.59 6.77 -3.18
C MET A 140 15.21 7.83 -2.25
N ARG A 141 16.17 7.41 -1.41
CA ARG A 141 16.85 8.29 -0.45
C ARG A 141 17.56 9.47 -1.12
N ASP A 142 18.41 9.19 -2.11
CA ASP A 142 19.26 10.20 -2.75
C ASP A 142 18.44 11.20 -3.58
N LYS A 143 17.19 10.86 -3.91
CA LYS A 143 16.23 11.74 -4.61
C LYS A 143 15.19 12.38 -3.69
N GLY A 144 15.21 12.10 -2.39
CA GLY A 144 14.22 12.60 -1.43
C GLY A 144 12.80 12.08 -1.70
N LEU A 145 12.69 10.88 -2.29
CA LEU A 145 11.41 10.24 -2.59
C LEU A 145 10.89 9.53 -1.34
N VAL A 146 9.57 9.60 -1.17
CA VAL A 146 8.88 9.08 0.02
C VAL A 146 8.05 7.85 -0.31
N TYR A 147 7.35 7.83 -1.45
CA TYR A 147 6.47 6.71 -1.80
C TYR A 147 6.68 6.27 -3.24
N GLY A 148 6.94 4.98 -3.44
CA GLY A 148 7.19 4.38 -4.74
C GLY A 148 6.21 3.27 -5.08
N TYR A 149 5.68 3.26 -6.30
CA TYR A 149 4.67 2.29 -6.74
C TYR A 149 4.93 1.76 -8.16
N THR A 150 4.30 0.63 -8.51
CA THR A 150 4.32 0.08 -9.88
C THR A 150 2.96 0.11 -10.55
N ILE A 151 1.89 -0.25 -9.84
CA ILE A 151 0.52 -0.35 -10.35
C ILE A 151 -0.42 0.61 -9.63
N SER A 152 -1.36 1.20 -10.36
CA SER A 152 -2.40 2.10 -9.83
C SER A 152 -3.74 1.84 -10.50
N PRO A 153 -4.66 1.09 -9.85
CA PRO A 153 -6.00 0.86 -10.34
C PRO A 153 -7.02 1.80 -9.70
N MET A 154 -8.30 1.56 -9.99
CA MET A 154 -9.42 2.16 -9.26
C MET A 154 -9.95 1.18 -8.22
N GLU A 155 -10.32 1.69 -7.05
CA GLU A 155 -11.02 0.95 -6.01
C GLU A 155 -12.49 0.73 -6.40
N LYS A 156 -13.12 -0.28 -5.78
CA LYS A 156 -14.55 -0.53 -5.84
C LYS A 156 -15.29 0.40 -4.87
N PRO A 157 -16.17 1.29 -5.35
CA PRO A 157 -16.87 2.27 -4.51
C PRO A 157 -17.61 1.64 -3.31
N GLU A 158 -18.17 0.44 -3.47
CA GLU A 158 -18.93 -0.29 -2.45
C GLU A 158 -18.09 -0.73 -1.25
N THR A 159 -16.77 -0.60 -1.34
CA THR A 159 -15.82 -1.01 -0.29
C THR A 159 -15.31 0.17 0.55
N VAL A 160 -15.58 1.40 0.10
CA VAL A 160 -15.04 2.67 0.63
C VAL A 160 -16.09 3.78 0.62
N GLU A 161 -17.35 3.41 0.88
CA GLU A 161 -18.53 4.28 0.77
C GLU A 161 -18.42 5.56 1.61
N SER A 162 -17.81 5.49 2.81
CA SER A 162 -17.60 6.65 3.68
C SER A 162 -16.14 7.06 3.88
N LEU A 163 -15.19 6.45 3.16
CA LEU A 163 -13.75 6.71 3.35
C LEU A 163 -13.37 8.16 3.06
N TRP A 164 -13.86 8.70 1.94
CA TRP A 164 -13.56 10.08 1.56
C TRP A 164 -14.25 11.09 2.48
N ASP A 165 -15.51 10.87 2.82
CA ASP A 165 -16.25 11.71 3.78
C ASP A 165 -15.52 11.77 5.14
N THR A 166 -15.04 10.62 5.62
CA THR A 166 -14.26 10.52 6.87
C THR A 166 -12.92 11.26 6.75
N THR A 167 -12.24 11.13 5.59
CA THR A 167 -10.99 11.83 5.31
C THR A 167 -11.19 13.35 5.34
N ARG A 168 -12.25 13.85 4.71
CA ARG A 168 -12.57 15.29 4.71
C ARG A 168 -12.80 15.81 6.12
N ALA A 169 -13.52 15.07 6.95
CA ALA A 169 -13.74 15.44 8.34
C ALA A 169 -12.42 15.54 9.11
N TRP A 170 -11.51 14.56 8.95
CA TRP A 170 -10.16 14.64 9.52
C TRP A 170 -9.39 15.88 9.05
N MET A 171 -9.38 16.15 7.74
CA MET A 171 -8.69 17.32 7.16
C MET A 171 -9.21 18.64 7.75
N MET A 172 -10.52 18.74 7.98
CA MET A 172 -11.15 19.95 8.52
C MET A 172 -10.82 20.18 9.99
N GLU A 173 -10.66 19.10 10.75
CA GLU A 173 -10.31 19.12 12.17
C GLU A 173 -8.80 19.25 12.43
N ASN A 174 -7.95 18.92 11.45
CA ASN A 174 -6.49 18.84 11.59
C ASN A 174 -5.76 19.66 10.52
N GLN A 175 -6.25 20.87 10.23
CA GLN A 175 -5.72 21.69 9.14
C GLN A 175 -4.24 22.02 9.34
N GLU A 176 -3.78 22.17 10.58
CA GLU A 176 -2.38 22.41 10.96
C GLU A 176 -1.43 21.29 10.55
N LEU A 177 -1.92 20.05 10.43
CA LEU A 177 -1.12 18.89 10.00
C LEU A 177 -1.01 18.77 8.47
N LEU A 178 -1.77 19.56 7.71
CA LEU A 178 -1.71 19.55 6.24
C LEU A 178 -0.54 20.39 5.72
N PRO A 179 0.19 19.91 4.70
CA PRO A 179 1.26 20.67 4.06
C PRO A 179 0.71 21.88 3.29
N GLU A 180 1.59 22.82 2.94
CA GLU A 180 1.23 24.01 2.15
C GLU A 180 0.78 23.68 0.73
N GLU A 181 1.27 22.57 0.17
CA GLU A 181 0.91 22.08 -1.15
C GLU A 181 0.79 20.56 -1.14
N SER A 182 -0.18 20.03 -1.88
CA SER A 182 -0.37 18.58 -2.07
C SER A 182 -1.04 18.26 -3.39
N PHE A 183 -0.90 17.01 -3.85
CA PHE A 183 -1.49 16.54 -5.10
C PHE A 183 -2.84 15.86 -4.89
N ILE A 184 -3.63 16.31 -3.90
CA ILE A 184 -4.95 15.78 -3.52
C ILE A 184 -5.91 15.64 -4.71
N GLN A 185 -5.75 16.48 -5.75
CA GLN A 185 -6.53 16.35 -6.96
C GLN A 185 -6.33 15.02 -7.68
N TRP A 186 -5.28 14.25 -7.39
CA TRP A 186 -5.17 12.90 -7.90
C TRP A 186 -6.27 11.98 -7.35
N VAL A 187 -6.52 12.02 -6.04
CA VAL A 187 -7.55 11.18 -5.41
C VAL A 187 -8.95 11.77 -5.54
N VAL A 188 -9.10 13.09 -5.65
CA VAL A 188 -10.41 13.77 -5.68
C VAL A 188 -10.49 14.73 -6.87
N ASN A 189 -11.64 14.83 -7.54
CA ASN A 189 -11.78 15.75 -8.66
C ASN A 189 -12.16 17.17 -8.24
N GLU A 190 -12.19 18.09 -9.21
CA GLU A 190 -12.54 19.51 -9.00
C GLU A 190 -13.95 19.71 -8.41
N LYS A 191 -14.80 18.69 -8.46
CA LYS A 191 -16.16 18.66 -7.87
C LYS A 191 -16.17 17.96 -6.50
N ALA A 192 -15.01 17.80 -5.87
CA ALA A 192 -14.82 17.10 -4.60
C ALA A 192 -15.29 15.62 -4.57
N LYS A 193 -15.39 14.98 -5.74
CA LYS A 193 -15.79 13.57 -5.87
C LYS A 193 -14.59 12.65 -5.79
N TYR A 194 -14.67 11.58 -4.98
CA TYR A 194 -13.58 10.60 -4.89
C TYR A 194 -13.43 9.86 -6.23
N THR A 195 -12.21 9.82 -6.75
CA THR A 195 -11.90 9.25 -8.07
C THR A 195 -11.70 7.75 -8.05
N MET A 196 -11.65 7.16 -6.84
CA MET A 196 -11.27 5.78 -6.56
C MET A 196 -9.81 5.44 -6.90
N CYS A 197 -9.02 6.39 -7.38
CA CYS A 197 -7.63 6.14 -7.73
C CYS A 197 -6.77 5.90 -6.52
N HIS A 198 -5.97 4.83 -6.60
CA HIS A 198 -5.01 4.48 -5.56
C HIS A 198 -3.76 3.80 -6.15
N PHE A 199 -2.67 3.82 -5.40
CA PHE A 199 -1.47 3.03 -5.62
C PHE A 199 -1.73 1.64 -5.05
N TRP A 200 -1.38 0.59 -5.79
CA TRP A 200 -1.67 -0.78 -5.38
C TRP A 200 -0.60 -1.28 -4.41
N SER A 201 -0.90 -1.18 -3.11
CA SER A 201 0.05 -1.33 -2.00
C SER A 201 0.75 -2.69 -1.91
N ASN A 202 0.30 -3.74 -2.59
CA ASN A 202 1.03 -5.02 -2.64
C ASN A 202 2.45 -4.86 -3.21
N PHE A 203 2.70 -3.81 -4.00
CA PHE A 203 4.02 -3.26 -4.24
C PHE A 203 4.06 -1.82 -3.72
N GLU A 204 4.93 -1.56 -2.75
CA GLU A 204 5.28 -0.20 -2.34
C GLU A 204 6.73 -0.18 -1.82
N ILE A 205 7.46 0.89 -2.14
CA ILE A 205 8.73 1.23 -1.50
C ILE A 205 8.51 2.56 -0.78
N VAL A 206 8.61 2.57 0.54
CA VAL A 206 8.14 3.71 1.35
C VAL A 206 9.19 4.10 2.38
N ASP A 207 9.43 5.40 2.50
CA ASP A 207 10.11 6.00 3.65
C ASP A 207 9.21 5.89 4.88
N LEU A 208 9.63 5.09 5.86
CA LEU A 208 8.88 4.82 7.08
C LEU A 208 8.69 6.08 7.94
N SER A 209 9.47 7.14 7.73
CA SER A 209 9.27 8.44 8.39
C SER A 209 7.90 9.05 8.04
N PHE A 210 7.36 8.75 6.85
CA PHE A 210 6.02 9.15 6.45
C PHE A 210 4.94 8.50 7.32
N TYR A 211 4.95 7.17 7.47
CA TYR A 211 3.97 6.47 8.31
C TYR A 211 4.16 6.77 9.80
N ARG A 212 5.38 7.12 10.22
CA ARG A 212 5.69 7.54 11.59
C ARG A 212 5.35 9.00 11.87
N SER A 213 4.99 9.78 10.85
CA SER A 213 4.68 11.20 11.02
C SER A 213 3.42 11.41 11.85
N GLU A 214 3.37 12.51 12.59
CA GLU A 214 2.20 12.90 13.38
C GLU A 214 0.94 13.00 12.50
N ALA A 215 1.07 13.55 11.30
CA ALA A 215 -0.03 13.68 10.35
C ALA A 215 -0.60 12.31 9.92
N TYR A 216 0.26 11.36 9.55
CA TYR A 216 -0.20 10.02 9.16
C TYR A 216 -0.80 9.26 10.34
N GLU A 217 -0.16 9.33 11.52
CA GLU A 217 -0.67 8.69 12.73
C GLU A 217 -2.03 9.25 13.15
N SER A 218 -2.20 10.58 13.15
CA SER A 218 -3.49 11.24 13.42
C SER A 218 -4.56 10.80 12.42
N PHE A 219 -4.21 10.75 11.12
CA PHE A 219 -5.10 10.32 10.06
C PHE A 219 -5.56 8.86 10.25
N PHE A 220 -4.61 7.93 10.44
CA PHE A 220 -4.95 6.52 10.67
C PHE A 220 -5.82 6.35 11.91
N GLN A 221 -5.50 7.01 13.03
CA GLN A 221 -6.30 6.92 14.25
C GLN A 221 -7.73 7.44 14.06
N TYR A 222 -7.91 8.48 13.24
CA TYR A 222 -9.23 8.99 12.90
C TYR A 222 -10.05 7.96 12.11
N LEU A 223 -9.43 7.33 11.10
CA LEU A 223 -10.06 6.25 10.34
C LEU A 223 -10.37 5.02 11.21
N ASP A 224 -9.47 4.66 12.12
CA ASP A 224 -9.64 3.52 13.03
C ASP A 224 -10.78 3.74 14.04
N ARG A 225 -10.99 4.99 14.47
CA ARG A 225 -12.15 5.41 15.27
C ARG A 225 -13.46 5.35 14.48
N ALA A 226 -13.44 5.72 13.20
CA ALA A 226 -14.62 5.67 12.33
C ALA A 226 -15.09 4.24 12.06
N GLY A 227 -14.19 3.25 12.16
CA GLY A 227 -14.54 1.83 12.10
C GLY A 227 -14.77 1.28 10.68
N GLY A 228 -14.50 2.07 9.64
CA GLY A 228 -14.74 1.68 8.25
C GLY A 228 -13.91 0.49 7.75
N PHE A 229 -12.77 0.19 8.40
CA PHE A 229 -12.04 -1.08 8.19
C PHE A 229 -12.93 -2.30 8.47
N PHE A 230 -13.87 -2.19 9.42
CA PHE A 230 -14.71 -3.29 9.86
C PHE A 230 -16.14 -3.23 9.34
N TYR A 231 -16.76 -2.05 9.40
CA TYR A 231 -18.15 -1.84 8.98
C TYR A 231 -18.32 -1.78 7.46
N GLU A 232 -17.27 -1.39 6.75
CA GLU A 232 -17.14 -1.50 5.29
C GLU A 232 -16.05 -2.53 4.96
N ARG A 233 -15.12 -2.19 4.07
CA ARG A 233 -13.94 -3.00 3.73
C ARG A 233 -12.80 -2.11 3.23
N TRP A 234 -12.50 -1.04 3.96
CA TRP A 234 -11.41 -0.12 3.62
C TRP A 234 -10.10 -0.88 3.47
N GLY A 235 -9.53 -0.84 2.27
CA GLY A 235 -8.21 -1.40 1.98
C GLY A 235 -7.10 -0.47 2.44
N ASP A 236 -5.94 -1.02 2.76
CA ASP A 236 -4.73 -0.23 2.99
C ASP A 236 -4.30 0.55 1.75
N ALA A 237 -4.51 -0.01 0.55
CA ALA A 237 -4.16 0.65 -0.71
C ALA A 237 -4.82 2.04 -0.90
N PRO A 238 -6.16 2.20 -0.82
CA PRO A 238 -6.78 3.53 -0.85
C PRO A 238 -6.41 4.39 0.36
N VAL A 239 -6.21 3.81 1.56
CA VAL A 239 -5.81 4.58 2.76
C VAL A 239 -4.43 5.21 2.58
N HIS A 240 -3.41 4.42 2.21
CA HIS A 240 -2.05 4.89 1.92
C HIS A 240 -2.05 5.94 0.81
N SER A 241 -2.87 5.72 -0.22
CA SER A 241 -2.94 6.60 -1.39
C SER A 241 -3.56 7.96 -1.08
N ILE A 242 -4.64 7.98 -0.29
CA ILE A 242 -5.25 9.22 0.19
C ILE A 242 -4.27 9.96 1.08
N ALA A 243 -3.65 9.28 2.05
CA ALA A 243 -2.65 9.90 2.92
C ALA A 243 -1.50 10.51 2.11
N ALA A 244 -0.93 9.75 1.16
CA ALA A 244 0.14 10.25 0.29
C ALA A 244 -0.32 11.48 -0.50
N ALA A 245 -1.53 11.46 -1.07
CA ALA A 245 -2.06 12.55 -1.88
C ALA A 245 -2.35 13.83 -1.10
N ILE A 246 -2.71 13.73 0.18
CA ILE A 246 -3.05 14.90 1.01
C ILE A 246 -1.86 15.41 1.85
N LEU A 247 -0.86 14.56 2.12
CA LEU A 247 0.25 14.88 3.04
C LEU A 247 1.62 15.03 2.36
N LEU A 248 1.75 14.64 1.08
CA LEU A 248 3.00 14.76 0.33
C LEU A 248 2.81 15.65 -0.90
N ARG A 249 3.92 16.19 -1.39
CA ARG A 249 4.00 16.78 -2.72
C ARG A 249 4.18 15.70 -3.78
N LYS A 250 3.74 15.99 -5.01
CA LYS A 250 3.82 15.05 -6.12
C LYS A 250 5.26 14.62 -6.43
N ASP A 251 6.23 15.52 -6.27
CA ASP A 251 7.65 15.26 -6.53
C ASP A 251 8.28 14.25 -5.56
N GLN A 252 7.60 13.94 -4.44
CA GLN A 252 7.99 12.91 -3.47
C GLN A 252 7.45 11.52 -3.84
N ILE A 253 6.64 11.40 -4.90
CA ILE A 253 6.06 10.14 -5.38
C ILE A 253 6.81 9.65 -6.61
N HIS A 254 7.16 8.36 -6.63
CA HIS A 254 7.88 7.74 -7.73
C HIS A 254 7.10 6.58 -8.37
N TRP A 255 6.93 6.65 -9.69
CA TRP A 255 6.48 5.49 -10.46
C TRP A 255 7.68 4.71 -10.96
N PHE A 256 7.87 3.51 -10.43
CA PHE A 256 8.89 2.56 -10.88
C PHE A 256 8.52 1.95 -12.24
N GLU A 257 8.64 2.74 -13.30
CA GLU A 257 8.31 2.34 -14.68
C GLU A 257 9.13 1.12 -15.13
N ASP A 258 10.35 0.97 -14.62
CA ASP A 258 11.34 -0.06 -14.96
C ASP A 258 11.20 -1.37 -14.15
N VAL A 259 10.39 -1.39 -13.09
CA VAL A 259 10.09 -2.60 -12.32
C VAL A 259 8.90 -3.32 -12.96
N GLY A 260 9.16 -4.28 -13.85
CA GLY A 260 8.10 -5.15 -14.38
C GLY A 260 7.53 -6.03 -13.27
N TYR A 261 6.23 -5.92 -13.04
CA TYR A 261 5.56 -6.48 -11.87
C TYR A 261 4.17 -7.04 -12.20
N HIS A 262 3.81 -8.16 -11.59
CA HIS A 262 2.46 -8.73 -11.65
C HIS A 262 1.99 -9.19 -10.28
N HIS A 263 0.75 -8.85 -9.98
CA HIS A 263 -0.03 -9.43 -8.89
C HIS A 263 -1.38 -9.84 -9.51
N PRO A 264 -1.96 -11.00 -9.11
CA PRO A 264 -3.14 -11.57 -9.76
C PRO A 264 -4.20 -10.55 -10.19
N GLY A 265 -4.39 -10.44 -11.52
CA GLY A 265 -5.35 -9.53 -12.16
C GLY A 265 -4.70 -8.40 -12.97
N TYR A 266 -3.57 -7.84 -12.53
CA TYR A 266 -2.92 -6.71 -13.23
C TYR A 266 -1.41 -6.91 -13.43
N THR A 267 -0.93 -6.48 -14.59
CA THR A 267 0.48 -6.52 -14.96
C THR A 267 0.95 -5.12 -15.34
N HIS A 268 2.12 -4.75 -14.85
CA HIS A 268 2.94 -3.65 -15.38
C HIS A 268 4.20 -4.23 -16.02
N CYS A 269 4.53 -3.74 -17.21
CA CYS A 269 5.73 -4.13 -17.93
C CYS A 269 6.36 -2.88 -18.57
N PRO A 270 7.67 -2.61 -18.44
CA PRO A 270 8.27 -1.43 -19.04
C PRO A 270 8.10 -1.41 -20.58
N ARG A 271 7.89 -0.22 -21.17
CA ARG A 271 7.75 -0.06 -22.63
C ARG A 271 9.01 0.46 -23.31
N LYS A 272 9.79 1.29 -22.61
CA LYS A 272 10.99 1.90 -23.20
C LYS A 272 12.03 0.81 -23.50
N PRO A 273 12.63 0.79 -24.71
CA PRO A 273 13.54 -0.27 -25.13
C PRO A 273 14.66 -0.58 -24.13
N GLU A 274 15.24 0.44 -23.53
CA GLU A 274 16.33 0.32 -22.55
C GLU A 274 15.91 -0.36 -21.23
N MET A 275 14.62 -0.28 -20.88
CA MET A 275 14.07 -0.96 -19.71
C MET A 275 13.57 -2.35 -20.09
N SER A 276 12.81 -2.47 -21.20
CA SER A 276 12.17 -3.70 -21.62
C SER A 276 13.16 -4.77 -22.10
N ALA A 277 14.35 -4.38 -22.57
CA ALA A 277 15.43 -5.30 -22.93
C ALA A 277 15.90 -6.18 -21.76
N ARG A 278 15.61 -5.79 -20.52
CA ARG A 278 15.95 -6.54 -19.29
C ARG A 278 14.77 -7.32 -18.71
N CYS A 279 13.66 -7.41 -19.45
CA CYS A 279 12.40 -7.96 -18.97
C CYS A 279 12.01 -9.23 -19.70
N ILE A 280 11.32 -10.15 -19.01
CA ILE A 280 10.73 -11.36 -19.61
C ILE A 280 9.23 -11.20 -19.95
N CYS A 281 8.62 -10.06 -19.61
CA CYS A 281 7.23 -9.76 -19.93
C CYS A 281 7.11 -9.10 -21.32
N SER A 282 5.96 -9.31 -21.99
CA SER A 282 5.62 -8.63 -23.25
C SER A 282 4.35 -7.80 -23.07
N GLY A 283 4.25 -6.67 -23.79
CA GLY A 283 3.31 -5.59 -23.52
C GLY A 283 1.81 -5.87 -23.74
N SER A 284 1.39 -7.11 -24.02
CA SER A 284 0.02 -7.45 -24.40
C SER A 284 -0.99 -7.37 -23.24
N SER A 285 -0.56 -7.57 -21.99
CA SER A 285 -1.40 -7.53 -20.78
C SER A 285 -1.08 -6.35 -19.86
N ASN A 286 -0.52 -5.27 -20.41
CA ASN A 286 -0.01 -4.16 -19.63
C ASN A 286 -1.10 -3.17 -19.17
N TYR A 287 -1.58 -3.38 -17.95
CA TYR A 287 -2.65 -2.59 -17.34
C TYR A 287 -2.24 -1.12 -17.17
N MET A 288 -1.00 -0.87 -16.74
CA MET A 288 -0.61 0.45 -16.25
C MET A 288 -0.71 1.58 -17.27
N TYR A 289 -0.35 1.34 -18.52
CA TYR A 289 -0.48 2.37 -19.56
C TYR A 289 -1.93 2.63 -20.00
N ARG A 290 -2.88 1.78 -19.58
CA ARG A 290 -4.33 1.96 -19.78
C ARG A 290 -5.03 2.48 -18.53
N SER A 291 -4.35 2.50 -17.38
CA SER A 291 -4.91 2.97 -16.12
C SER A 291 -5.37 4.43 -16.23
N MET A 292 -6.62 4.67 -15.87
CA MET A 292 -7.15 6.04 -15.74
C MET A 292 -6.45 6.79 -14.61
N CYS A 293 -6.05 6.09 -13.55
CA CYS A 293 -5.35 6.66 -12.41
C CYS A 293 -3.92 7.08 -12.74
N LYS A 294 -3.23 6.31 -13.59
CA LYS A 294 -1.95 6.74 -14.16
C LYS A 294 -2.10 7.98 -15.03
N ARG A 295 -3.07 7.99 -15.96
CA ARG A 295 -3.34 9.16 -16.81
C ARG A 295 -3.71 10.39 -16.00
N ARG A 296 -4.44 10.21 -14.89
CA ARG A 296 -4.77 11.29 -13.95
C ARG A 296 -3.53 11.78 -13.22
N PHE A 297 -2.73 10.86 -12.68
CA PHE A 297 -1.47 11.18 -11.99
C PHE A 297 -0.55 12.03 -12.87
N ASP A 298 -0.44 11.71 -14.16
CA ASP A 298 0.40 12.48 -15.09
C ASP A 298 -0.08 13.92 -15.31
N LYS A 299 -1.38 14.19 -15.15
CA LYS A 299 -2.01 15.48 -15.47
C LYS A 299 -2.13 16.42 -14.28
N VAL A 300 -2.34 15.89 -13.08
CA VAL A 300 -2.56 16.70 -11.88
C VAL A 300 -1.23 17.19 -11.31
N GLY A 301 -1.19 18.42 -10.80
CA GLY A 301 -0.06 18.96 -10.06
C GLY A 301 -0.38 19.06 -8.57
N ASP A 302 0.56 19.63 -7.82
CA ASP A 302 0.28 20.09 -6.47
C ASP A 302 -0.65 21.31 -6.52
N ILE A 303 -1.52 21.44 -5.52
CA ILE A 303 -2.37 22.62 -5.29
C ILE A 303 -2.14 23.18 -3.89
N PRO A 304 -2.37 24.49 -3.69
CA PRO A 304 -2.24 25.09 -2.36
C PRO A 304 -3.23 24.50 -1.35
N LYS A 305 -2.82 24.48 -0.08
CA LYS A 305 -3.62 24.05 1.07
C LYS A 305 -5.00 24.70 1.12
N SER A 306 -5.10 25.99 0.81
CA SER A 306 -6.38 26.71 0.76
C SER A 306 -7.37 26.08 -0.24
N GLN A 307 -6.88 25.63 -1.40
CA GLN A 307 -7.70 24.94 -2.40
C GLN A 307 -7.99 23.49 -1.99
N ALA A 308 -7.04 22.79 -1.37
CA ALA A 308 -7.26 21.46 -0.81
C ALA A 308 -8.37 21.47 0.26
N LEU A 309 -8.42 22.51 1.11
CA LEU A 309 -9.46 22.69 2.11
C LEU A 309 -10.83 22.98 1.49
N ILE A 310 -10.91 23.71 0.37
CA ILE A 310 -12.17 23.90 -0.37
C ILE A 310 -12.72 22.55 -0.87
N LEU A 311 -11.85 21.66 -1.36
CA LEU A 311 -12.25 20.30 -1.75
C LEU A 311 -12.73 19.48 -0.55
N ALA A 312 -12.12 19.66 0.62
CA ALA A 312 -12.54 18.99 1.86
C ALA A 312 -13.86 19.54 2.44
N GLN A 313 -14.17 20.82 2.24
CA GLN A 313 -15.43 21.42 2.70
C GLN A 313 -16.62 21.07 1.80
N THR A 314 -16.37 20.79 0.52
CA THR A 314 -17.42 20.55 -0.47
C THR A 314 -17.97 19.13 -0.30
N PRO A 315 -19.27 18.95 0.03
CA PRO A 315 -19.88 17.63 0.13
C PRO A 315 -19.82 16.90 -1.21
N GLU A 316 -19.74 15.57 -1.17
CA GLU A 316 -19.75 14.78 -2.40
C GLU A 316 -21.18 14.81 -2.97
N ILE A 317 -21.35 15.42 -4.15
CA ILE A 317 -22.63 15.42 -4.84
C ILE A 317 -22.86 14.00 -5.36
N LYS A 318 -23.83 13.30 -4.77
CA LYS A 318 -24.18 11.90 -5.09
C LYS A 318 -24.68 11.75 -6.53
#